data_AF-A0AAV4IRP4-F1
#
_entry.id   AF-A0AAV4IRP4-F1
#
_cell.length_a   1.000
_cell.length_b   1.000
_cell.length_c   1.000
_cell.angle_alpha   90.00
_cell.angle_beta   90.00
_cell.angle_gamma   90.00
#
_symmetry.space_group_name_H-M   'P 1'
#
loop_
_entity.id
_entity.type
_entity.pdbx_description
1 polymer ?
#
loop_
_entity_poly.entity_id
_entity_poly.type
_entity_poly.pdbx_seq_one_letter_code
_entity_poly.pdbx_strand_id
1 'polypeptide(L)'
;MNLKLKKPSKKTVEIIKYDMTALIGEDLRTEYAIEIQNRFNCFMEITEEEVTERSSQNDIDASWNNLKQAINKTNKKLLPKKKTEAKQPWMTTDILEQMEERNNTKA
;
A
#
# COMPACT_ATOMS: atom_id res chain seq x y z
N MET A 1 -6.28 -41.48 -23.37
CA MET A 1 -6.19 -40.54 -22.23
C MET A 1 -5.49 -39.27 -22.70
N ASN A 2 -6.16 -38.12 -22.69
CA ASN A 2 -5.54 -36.84 -23.06
C ASN A 2 -5.09 -36.10 -21.79
N LEU A 3 -3.83 -36.27 -21.42
CA LEU A 3 -3.20 -35.54 -20.31
C LEU A 3 -2.73 -34.18 -20.83
N LYS A 4 -3.39 -33.09 -20.39
CA LYS A 4 -2.94 -31.72 -20.64
C LYS A 4 -2.06 -31.26 -19.48
N LEU A 5 -0.86 -30.77 -19.78
CA LEU A 5 0.03 -30.16 -18.80
C LEU A 5 -0.55 -28.80 -18.35
N LYS A 6 -0.59 -28.58 -17.04
CA LYS A 6 -1.04 -27.31 -16.44
C LYS A 6 0.11 -26.30 -16.49
N LYS A 7 -0.14 -25.10 -17.01
CA LYS A 7 0.89 -24.04 -17.01
C LYS A 7 1.18 -23.61 -15.56
N PRO A 8 2.45 -23.41 -15.18
CA PRO A 8 2.79 -22.87 -13.87
C PRO A 8 2.21 -21.46 -13.74
N SER A 9 1.40 -21.23 -12.71
CA SER A 9 0.86 -19.90 -12.40
C SER A 9 1.98 -19.01 -11.85
N LYS A 10 2.21 -17.84 -12.46
CA LYS A 10 3.08 -16.81 -11.86
C LYS A 10 2.37 -16.23 -10.63
N LYS A 11 3.06 -16.14 -9.50
CA LYS A 11 2.54 -15.41 -8.33
C LYS A 11 2.43 -13.93 -8.71
N THR A 12 1.22 -13.40 -8.79
CA THR A 12 0.99 -11.96 -8.91
C THR A 12 1.32 -11.29 -7.58
N VAL A 13 2.06 -10.18 -7.61
CA VAL A 13 2.27 -9.35 -6.43
C VAL A 13 0.92 -8.74 -6.04
N GLU A 14 0.52 -8.93 -4.79
CA GLU A 14 -0.73 -8.39 -4.28
C GLU A 14 -0.63 -6.86 -4.17
N ILE A 15 -1.46 -6.14 -4.92
CA ILE A 15 -1.53 -4.68 -4.85
C ILE A 15 -2.47 -4.31 -3.70
N ILE A 16 -1.89 -3.91 -2.56
CA ILE A 16 -2.64 -3.43 -1.41
C ILE A 16 -3.21 -2.05 -1.74
N LYS A 17 -4.54 -1.91 -1.66
CA LYS A 17 -5.23 -0.62 -1.75
C LYS A 17 -5.58 -0.16 -0.34
N TYR A 18 -5.46 1.15 -0.10
CA TYR A 18 -5.83 1.78 1.16
C TYR A 18 -7.13 2.55 1.00
N ASP A 19 -7.89 2.68 2.09
CA ASP A 19 -9.12 3.46 2.11
C ASP A 19 -8.81 4.93 2.44
N MET A 20 -8.91 5.79 1.43
CA MET A 20 -8.65 7.23 1.59
C MET A 20 -9.82 7.96 2.25
N THR A 21 -11.00 7.33 2.40
CA THR A 21 -12.13 7.96 3.11
C THR A 21 -11.84 8.11 4.60
N ALA A 22 -10.90 7.33 5.15
CA ALA A 22 -10.41 7.51 6.50
C ALA A 22 -9.83 8.92 6.75
N LEU A 23 -9.30 9.58 5.71
CA LEU A 23 -8.70 10.93 5.79
C LEU A 23 -9.73 12.08 5.79
N ILE A 24 -11.03 11.77 5.83
CA ILE A 24 -12.08 12.79 5.96
C ILE A 24 -12.01 13.44 7.36
N GLY A 25 -11.65 12.68 8.39
CA GLY A 25 -11.47 13.19 9.75
C GLY A 25 -10.27 14.13 9.86
N GLU A 26 -10.45 15.25 10.56
CA GLU A 26 -9.42 16.28 10.71
C GLU A 26 -8.19 15.76 11.48
N ASP A 27 -8.41 15.02 12.56
CA ASP A 27 -7.35 14.46 13.40
C ASP A 27 -6.42 13.55 12.59
N LEU A 28 -6.99 12.54 11.92
CA LEU A 28 -6.19 11.60 11.12
C LEU A 28 -5.50 12.29 9.94
N ARG A 29 -6.14 13.30 9.34
CA ARG A 29 -5.55 14.07 8.25
C ARG A 29 -4.32 14.85 8.71
N THR A 30 -4.40 15.49 9.88
CA THR A 30 -3.28 16.26 10.44
C THR A 30 -2.12 15.34 10.83
N GLU A 31 -2.40 14.23 11.50
CA GLU A 31 -1.40 13.21 11.85
C GLU A 31 -0.73 12.64 10.59
N TYR A 32 -1.52 12.35 9.56
CA TYR A 32 -1.03 11.84 8.29
C TYR A 32 -0.09 12.83 7.58
N ALA A 33 -0.44 14.11 7.56
CA ALA A 33 0.40 15.16 6.97
C ALA A 33 1.74 15.29 7.71
N ILE A 34 1.69 15.31 9.05
CA ILE A 34 2.89 15.37 9.90
C ILE A 34 3.79 14.15 9.66
N GLU A 35 3.23 12.94 9.63
CA GLU A 35 4.02 11.72 9.43
C GLU A 35 4.68 11.68 8.04
N ILE A 36 4.00 12.14 6.98
CA ILE A 36 4.62 12.26 5.64
C ILE A 36 5.76 13.26 5.69
N GLN A 37 5.53 14.45 6.24
CA GLN A 37 6.53 15.51 6.29
C GLN A 37 7.77 15.06 7.07
N ASN A 38 7.59 14.48 8.25
CA ASN A 38 8.69 13.96 9.07
C ASN A 38 9.51 12.91 8.30
N ARG A 39 8.85 11.96 7.64
CA ARG A 39 9.55 10.91 6.88
C ARG A 39 10.25 11.44 5.66
N PHE A 40 9.61 12.36 4.94
CA PHE A 40 10.21 12.97 3.76
C PHE A 40 11.45 13.79 4.14
N ASN A 41 11.37 14.57 5.22
CA ASN A 41 12.51 15.33 5.75
C ASN A 41 13.67 14.41 6.14
N CYS A 42 13.42 13.28 6.81
CA CYS A 42 14.48 12.31 7.10
C CYS A 42 15.16 11.79 5.83
N PHE A 43 14.44 11.62 4.72
CA PHE A 43 15.06 11.21 3.46
C PHE A 43 15.84 12.33 2.78
N MET A 44 15.46 13.59 3.00
CA MET A 44 16.13 14.77 2.45
C MET A 44 17.41 15.10 3.22
N GLU A 45 17.40 15.03 4.56
CA GLU A 45 18.59 15.28 5.40
C GLU A 45 19.71 14.28 5.12
N ILE A 46 19.38 13.02 4.82
CA ILE A 46 20.35 12.00 4.38
C ILE A 46 21.03 12.40 3.06
N THR A 47 20.35 13.17 2.20
CA THR A 47 20.91 13.63 0.92
C THR A 47 21.66 14.95 1.02
N GLU A 48 21.38 15.82 2.00
CA GLU A 48 22.01 17.14 2.13
C GLU A 48 23.52 17.09 2.42
N GLU A 49 24.05 16.00 2.99
CA GLU A 49 25.50 15.77 3.11
C GLU A 49 26.22 15.62 1.76
N GLU A 50 25.50 15.48 0.64
CA GLU A 50 26.05 15.44 -0.73
C GLU A 50 25.70 16.67 -1.59
N VAL A 51 24.98 17.67 -1.05
CA VAL A 51 24.47 18.83 -1.82
C VAL A 51 25.41 20.02 -1.73
N THR A 52 26.65 19.83 -2.15
CA THR A 52 27.44 20.93 -2.74
C THR A 52 27.48 20.67 -4.24
N GLU A 53 26.63 21.39 -4.98
CA GLU A 53 26.47 21.38 -6.46
C GLU A 53 25.71 20.18 -7.05
N ARG A 54 24.37 20.26 -7.24
CA ARG A 54 23.66 19.32 -8.14
C ARG A 54 22.21 19.72 -8.46
N SER A 55 21.98 20.12 -9.72
CA SER A 55 20.66 20.12 -10.39
C SER A 55 20.73 19.10 -11.53
N SER A 56 20.83 17.82 -11.19
CA SER A 56 20.79 16.74 -12.17
C SER A 56 19.39 16.12 -12.16
N GLN A 57 18.91 15.65 -13.32
CA GLN A 57 17.64 14.92 -13.43
C GLN A 57 17.55 13.72 -12.44
N ASN A 58 18.69 13.10 -12.13
CA ASN A 58 18.81 11.99 -11.19
C ASN A 58 18.40 12.36 -9.76
N ASP A 59 18.63 13.61 -9.34
CA ASP A 59 18.32 14.09 -7.98
C ASP A 59 16.81 14.32 -7.81
N ILE A 60 16.14 14.74 -8.89
CA ILE A 60 14.69 14.89 -8.96
C ILE A 60 14.02 13.51 -8.87
N ASP A 61 14.53 12.52 -9.61
CA ASP A 61 14.01 11.15 -9.57
C ASP A 61 14.21 10.51 -8.19
N ALA A 62 15.36 10.74 -7.55
CA ALA A 62 15.62 10.30 -6.18
C ALA A 62 14.65 10.93 -5.18
N SER A 63 14.46 12.25 -5.26
CA SER A 63 13.50 12.98 -4.41
C SER A 63 12.08 12.46 -4.59
N TRP A 64 11.68 12.18 -5.83
CA TRP A 64 10.36 11.64 -6.13
C TRP A 64 10.17 10.22 -5.61
N ASN A 65 11.21 9.39 -5.65
CA ASN A 65 11.19 8.07 -5.05
C ASN A 65 11.11 8.14 -3.51
N ASN A 66 11.82 9.07 -2.89
CA ASN A 66 11.75 9.30 -1.45
C ASN A 66 10.35 9.71 -1.01
N LEU A 67 9.69 10.60 -1.76
CA LEU A 67 8.30 10.97 -1.48
C LEU A 67 7.35 9.78 -1.61
N LYS A 68 7.45 9.01 -2.69
CA LYS A 68 6.64 7.79 -2.87
C LYS A 68 6.84 6.81 -1.72
N GLN A 69 8.07 6.64 -1.24
CA GLN A 69 8.36 5.78 -0.10
C GLN A 69 7.74 6.33 1.19
N ALA A 70 7.85 7.62 1.46
CA ALA A 70 7.23 8.26 2.61
C ALA A 70 5.71 7.99 2.61
N ILE A 71 5.03 8.27 1.49
CA ILE A 71 3.59 8.03 1.31
C ILE A 71 3.25 6.55 1.54
N ASN A 72 3.96 5.63 0.88
CA ASN A 72 3.66 4.19 0.98
C ASN A 72 3.83 3.67 2.41
N LYS A 73 4.89 4.09 3.10
CA LYS A 73 5.10 3.70 4.49
C LYS A 73 4.04 4.33 5.39
N THR A 74 3.61 5.56 5.12
CA THR A 74 2.59 6.25 5.96
C THR A 74 1.22 5.61 5.76
N ASN A 75 0.86 5.29 4.52
CA ASN A 75 -0.34 4.52 4.20
C ASN A 75 -0.37 3.20 4.97
N LYS A 76 0.75 2.46 4.99
CA LYS A 76 0.86 1.21 5.74
C LYS A 76 0.67 1.38 7.25
N LYS A 77 1.05 2.53 7.81
CA LYS A 77 0.99 2.82 9.26
C LYS A 77 -0.41 3.29 9.69
N LEU A 78 -0.99 4.23 8.95
CA LEU A 78 -2.16 4.99 9.39
C LEU A 78 -3.46 4.62 8.66
N LEU A 79 -3.39 4.16 7.41
CA LEU A 79 -4.59 3.92 6.62
C LEU A 79 -5.05 2.47 6.72
N PRO A 80 -6.37 2.23 6.90
CA PRO A 80 -6.91 0.89 6.79
C PRO A 80 -6.81 0.39 5.35
N LYS A 81 -6.59 -0.92 5.20
CA LYS A 81 -6.64 -1.57 3.89
C LYS A 81 -8.08 -1.51 3.37
N LYS A 82 -8.23 -1.12 2.11
CA LYS A 82 -9.53 -1.16 1.42
C LYS A 82 -9.97 -2.61 1.33
N LYS A 83 -11.02 -2.96 2.08
CA LYS A 83 -11.65 -4.26 1.96
C LYS A 83 -12.28 -4.35 0.57
N THR A 84 -11.90 -5.37 -0.20
CA THR A 84 -12.69 -5.77 -1.35
C THR A 84 -13.93 -6.44 -0.80
N GLU A 85 -15.04 -5.71 -0.75
CA GLU A 85 -16.32 -6.33 -0.45
C GLU A 85 -16.67 -7.26 -1.61
N ALA A 86 -16.47 -8.56 -1.40
CA ALA A 86 -17.06 -9.59 -2.24
C ALA A 86 -18.56 -9.75 -1.94
N LYS A 87 -19.14 -8.92 -1.07
CA LYS A 87 -20.51 -9.04 -0.58
C LYS A 87 -21.49 -8.66 -1.67
N GLN A 88 -21.94 -9.67 -2.39
CA GLN A 88 -23.09 -9.53 -3.24
C GLN A 88 -24.36 -9.52 -2.37
N PRO A 89 -25.44 -8.82 -2.77
CA PRO A 89 -26.67 -8.70 -1.97
C PRO A 89 -27.33 -10.05 -1.61
N TRP A 90 -27.01 -11.11 -2.35
CA TRP A 90 -27.52 -12.46 -2.15
C TRP A 90 -26.71 -13.29 -1.15
N MET A 91 -25.57 -12.80 -0.68
CA MET A 91 -24.70 -13.55 0.24
C MET A 91 -25.22 -13.43 1.68
N THR A 92 -25.63 -14.56 2.25
CA THR A 92 -25.95 -14.68 3.67
C THR A 92 -24.69 -14.71 4.54
N THR A 93 -24.85 -14.42 5.84
CA THR A 93 -23.78 -14.47 6.85
C THR A 93 -23.05 -15.81 6.84
N ASP A 94 -23.80 -16.91 6.72
CA ASP A 94 -23.24 -18.27 6.72
C ASP A 94 -22.31 -18.53 5.53
N ILE A 95 -22.63 -17.99 4.34
CA ILE A 95 -21.77 -18.13 3.14
C ILE A 95 -20.45 -17.38 3.35
N LEU A 96 -20.50 -16.23 4.04
CA LEU A 96 -19.31 -15.42 4.33
C LEU A 96 -18.41 -16.11 5.36
N GLU A 97 -18.98 -16.70 6.40
CA GLU A 97 -18.23 -17.48 7.40
C GLU A 97 -17.55 -18.70 6.77
N GLN A 98 -18.27 -19.46 5.92
CA GLN A 98 -17.69 -20.59 5.19
C GLN A 98 -16.57 -20.17 4.22
N MET A 99 -16.69 -18.99 3.61
CA MET A 99 -15.62 -18.44 2.77
C MET A 99 -14.37 -18.08 3.60
N GLU A 100 -14.55 -17.49 4.78
CA GLU A 100 -13.46 -17.11 5.68
C GLU A 100 -12.72 -18.35 6.21
N GLU A 101 -13.45 -19.38 6.66
CA GLU A 101 -12.87 -20.67 7.04
C GLU A 101 -12.04 -21.32 5.92
N ARG A 102 -12.58 -21.30 4.69
CA ARG A 102 -11.87 -21.81 3.51
C ARG A 102 -10.61 -21.01 3.18
N ASN A 103 -10.59 -19.72 3.49
CA ASN A 103 -9.41 -18.88 3.23
C ASN A 103 -8.31 -19.16 4.25
N ASN A 104 -8.69 -19.34 5.53
CA ASN A 104 -7.78 -19.66 6.63
C ASN A 104 -7.14 -21.05 6.49
N THR A 105 -7.84 -22.02 5.88
CA THR A 105 -7.33 -23.38 5.64
C THR A 105 -6.41 -23.52 4.43
N LYS A 106 -6.31 -22.49 3.59
CA LYS A 106 -5.45 -22.47 2.39
C LYS A 106 -4.15 -21.69 2.57
N ALA A 107 -4.02 -20.94 3.67
CA ALA A 107 -2.80 -20.26 4.08
C ALA A 107 -1.78 -21.25 4.63
#